data_AF-A0A1F8T092-F1
#
_entry.id   AF-A0A1F8T092-F1
#
_cell.length_a   1.000
_cell.length_b   1.000
_cell.length_c   1.000
_cell.angle_alpha   90.00
_cell.angle_beta   90.00
_cell.angle_gamma   90.00
#
_symmetry.space_group_name_H-M   'P 1'
#
loop_
_entity.id
_entity.type
_entity.pdbx_description
1 polymer ?
#
loop_
_entity_poly.entity_id
_entity_poly.type
_entity_poly.pdbx_seq_one_letter_code
_entity_poly.pdbx_strand_id
1 'polypeptide(L)'
;MIKSSTFTQIQKPVWTQASFSRLNPYFILITFPFLVVLTMVAGDALVFSWRPDWFPAHIWALLDAPVHVLLALLVVFPLYTRRAAPARMIRRFALASIAPFLIDLDHFIAAGSLSLYSATTLASGRPAAHSLAFALGLGLIAYLFTQDIGDGYLLFAVLASHVVRDASVGGTPFFLWPFSFDQLSLPVYYVAQLNLFCIAQILAWMPARGVLTRSRRMTVKPGAATLAKSQQMAVKPSAG
;
A
#
# COMPACT_ATOMS: atom_id res chain seq x y z
N MET A 1 38.63 -41.88 -14.80
CA MET A 1 38.97 -40.47 -15.09
C MET A 1 37.67 -39.72 -15.35
N ILE A 2 37.07 -39.13 -14.31
CA ILE A 2 35.74 -38.49 -14.37
C ILE A 2 35.97 -36.97 -14.51
N LYS A 3 35.60 -36.41 -15.66
CA LYS A 3 35.70 -34.96 -15.92
C LYS A 3 34.73 -34.22 -15.01
N SER A 4 35.27 -33.38 -14.11
CA SER A 4 34.46 -32.46 -13.31
C SER A 4 33.82 -31.42 -14.24
N SER A 5 32.49 -31.40 -14.30
CA SER A 5 31.74 -30.36 -14.97
C SER A 5 31.86 -29.07 -14.17
N THR A 6 32.55 -28.08 -14.74
CA THR A 6 32.65 -26.73 -14.21
C THR A 6 31.26 -26.10 -14.28
N PHE A 7 30.58 -26.03 -13.14
CA PHE A 7 29.28 -25.39 -13.02
C PHE A 7 29.51 -23.87 -13.08
N THR A 8 29.33 -23.29 -14.27
CA THR A 8 29.41 -21.84 -14.45
C THR A 8 28.30 -21.22 -13.62
N GLN A 9 28.67 -20.55 -12.52
CA GLN A 9 27.71 -19.73 -11.77
C GLN A 9 27.18 -18.68 -12.74
N ILE A 10 25.93 -18.86 -13.18
CA ILE A 10 25.18 -17.83 -13.88
C ILE A 10 25.00 -16.71 -12.86
N GLN A 11 25.84 -15.67 -12.96
CA GLN A 11 25.66 -14.46 -12.19
C GLN A 11 24.29 -13.90 -12.57
N LYS A 12 23.35 -13.99 -11.62
CA LYS A 12 22.03 -13.39 -11.82
C LYS A 12 22.24 -11.92 -12.13
N PRO A 13 21.66 -11.39 -13.22
CA PRO A 13 21.84 -9.99 -13.59
C PRO A 13 21.48 -9.09 -12.40
N VAL A 14 22.44 -8.25 -11.98
CA VAL A 14 22.34 -7.29 -10.85
C VAL A 14 21.38 -6.12 -11.17
N TRP A 15 20.55 -6.27 -12.21
CA TRP A 15 19.76 -5.21 -12.83
C TRP A 15 18.42 -4.90 -12.13
N THR A 16 18.04 -5.60 -11.06
CA THR A 16 16.65 -5.52 -10.54
C THR A 16 16.46 -4.79 -9.21
N GLN A 17 17.52 -4.34 -8.52
CA GLN A 17 17.37 -3.55 -7.27
C GLN A 17 18.02 -2.16 -7.32
N ALA A 18 18.93 -1.90 -8.26
CA ALA A 18 19.76 -0.70 -8.23
C ALA A 18 19.10 0.56 -8.79
N SER A 19 18.06 0.47 -9.62
CA SER A 19 17.48 1.64 -10.30
C SER A 19 16.46 2.41 -9.46
N PHE A 20 15.49 1.74 -8.83
CA PHE A 20 14.46 2.42 -8.04
C PHE A 20 14.91 2.85 -6.64
N SER A 21 15.87 2.13 -6.05
CA SER A 21 16.44 2.47 -4.73
C SER A 21 17.29 3.75 -4.74
N ARG A 22 17.65 4.26 -5.94
CA ARG A 22 18.45 5.47 -6.16
C ARG A 22 17.64 6.73 -6.37
N LEU A 23 16.29 6.66 -6.41
CA LEU A 23 15.50 7.89 -6.50
C LEU A 23 15.83 8.78 -5.30
N ASN A 24 16.28 9.99 -5.61
CA ASN A 24 16.68 10.95 -4.61
C ASN A 24 15.45 11.27 -3.72
N PRO A 25 15.53 11.15 -2.38
CA PRO A 25 14.46 11.56 -1.46
C PRO A 25 13.83 12.89 -1.83
N TYR A 26 14.68 13.87 -2.15
CA TYR A 26 14.29 15.23 -2.45
C TYR A 26 13.51 15.31 -3.75
N PHE A 27 13.86 14.50 -4.75
CA PHE A 27 13.09 14.40 -6.00
C PHE A 27 11.67 13.88 -5.73
N ILE A 28 11.52 12.84 -4.90
CA ILE A 28 10.19 12.33 -4.53
C ILE A 28 9.40 13.40 -3.76
N LEU A 29 10.01 14.05 -2.78
CA LEU A 29 9.37 15.08 -1.95
C LEU A 29 8.94 16.32 -2.72
N ILE A 30 9.59 16.65 -3.84
CA ILE A 30 9.23 17.82 -4.66
C ILE A 30 8.22 17.43 -5.73
N THR A 31 8.50 16.35 -6.47
CA THR A 31 7.71 15.98 -7.65
C THR A 31 6.37 15.35 -7.30
N PHE A 32 6.30 14.45 -6.32
CA PHE A 32 5.07 13.71 -6.04
C PHE A 32 3.96 14.54 -5.42
N PRO A 33 4.20 15.46 -4.46
CA PRO A 33 3.15 16.37 -4.00
C PRO A 33 2.55 17.19 -5.15
N PHE A 34 3.38 17.65 -6.08
CA PHE A 34 2.89 18.35 -7.27
C PHE A 34 2.02 17.44 -8.15
N LEU A 35 2.44 16.20 -8.39
CA LEU A 35 1.64 15.23 -9.14
C LEU A 35 0.33 14.88 -8.42
N VAL A 36 0.34 14.75 -7.10
CA VAL A 36 -0.88 14.55 -6.29
C VAL A 36 -1.84 15.70 -6.52
N VAL A 37 -1.41 16.95 -6.33
CA VAL A 37 -2.24 18.14 -6.55
C VAL A 37 -2.72 18.23 -8.00
N LEU A 38 -1.85 17.98 -8.97
CA LEU A 38 -2.21 17.98 -10.39
C LEU A 38 -3.29 16.94 -10.69
N THR A 39 -3.16 15.72 -10.17
CA THR A 39 -4.16 14.65 -10.32
C THR A 39 -5.49 15.04 -9.67
N MET A 40 -5.47 15.71 -8.53
CA MET A 40 -6.70 16.20 -7.87
C MET A 40 -7.39 17.24 -8.75
N VAL A 41 -6.68 18.28 -9.19
CA VAL A 41 -7.24 19.35 -10.03
C VAL A 41 -7.74 18.81 -11.38
N ALA A 42 -6.91 18.02 -12.07
CA ALA A 42 -7.26 17.47 -13.39
C ALA A 42 -8.38 16.43 -13.28
N GLY A 43 -8.36 15.60 -12.25
CA GLY A 43 -9.40 14.61 -11.97
C GLY A 43 -10.74 15.27 -11.65
N ASP A 44 -10.74 16.30 -10.80
CA ASP A 44 -11.95 17.08 -10.49
C ASP A 44 -12.51 17.79 -11.72
N ALA A 45 -11.63 18.41 -12.52
CA ALA A 45 -12.04 19.05 -13.76
C ALA A 45 -12.65 18.04 -14.73
N LEU A 46 -12.01 16.88 -14.92
CA LEU A 46 -12.49 15.82 -15.81
C LEU A 46 -13.85 15.27 -15.36
N VAL A 47 -13.99 14.91 -14.08
CA VAL A 47 -15.17 14.22 -13.57
C VAL A 47 -16.35 15.18 -13.37
N PHE A 48 -16.10 16.38 -12.82
CA PHE A 48 -17.18 17.27 -12.38
C PHE A 48 -17.41 18.48 -13.28
N SER A 49 -16.40 18.92 -14.05
CA SER A 49 -16.50 20.18 -14.82
C SER A 49 -16.58 19.97 -16.33
N TRP A 50 -15.96 18.91 -16.86
CA TRP A 50 -15.81 18.69 -18.30
C TRP A 50 -16.81 17.68 -18.87
N ARG A 51 -17.77 17.20 -18.08
CA ARG A 51 -18.82 16.32 -18.57
C ARG A 51 -19.68 17.08 -19.58
N PRO A 52 -19.82 16.61 -20.84
CA PRO A 52 -20.77 17.20 -21.78
C PRO A 52 -22.21 16.99 -21.30
N ASP A 53 -23.08 17.98 -21.47
CA ASP A 53 -24.47 17.91 -20.98
C ASP A 53 -25.28 16.75 -21.58
N TRP A 54 -24.96 16.38 -22.82
CA TRP A 54 -25.60 15.27 -23.54
C TRP A 54 -25.13 13.88 -23.08
N PHE A 55 -24.03 13.77 -22.32
CA PHE A 55 -23.47 12.49 -21.93
C PHE A 55 -24.06 12.01 -20.59
N PRO A 56 -24.56 10.77 -20.47
CA PRO A 56 -25.19 10.27 -19.25
C PRO A 56 -24.26 10.32 -18.02
N ALA A 57 -24.70 11.00 -16.95
CA ALA A 57 -23.89 11.22 -15.75
C ALA A 57 -23.41 9.93 -15.08
N HIS A 58 -24.28 8.91 -14.98
CA HIS A 58 -23.95 7.62 -14.37
C HIS A 58 -22.88 6.84 -15.14
N ILE A 59 -22.75 7.05 -16.46
CA ILE A 59 -21.67 6.46 -17.26
C ILE A 59 -20.40 7.29 -17.09
N TRP A 60 -20.52 8.63 -17.07
CA TRP A 60 -19.37 9.52 -16.86
C TRP A 60 -18.70 9.29 -15.50
N ALA A 61 -19.50 8.97 -14.47
CA ALA A 61 -19.02 8.65 -13.13
C ALA A 61 -18.02 7.48 -13.11
N LEU A 62 -17.99 6.61 -14.13
CA LEU A 62 -16.98 5.55 -14.26
C LEU A 62 -15.55 6.11 -14.41
N LEU A 63 -15.40 7.37 -14.82
CA LEU A 63 -14.11 8.05 -14.88
C LEU A 63 -13.57 8.42 -13.49
N ASP A 64 -14.40 8.44 -12.45
CA ASP A 64 -13.94 8.76 -11.11
C ASP A 64 -13.08 7.63 -10.51
N ALA A 65 -13.42 6.38 -10.81
CA ALA A 65 -12.69 5.22 -10.33
C ALA A 65 -11.19 5.19 -10.75
N PRO A 66 -10.81 5.40 -12.02
CA PRO A 66 -9.39 5.51 -12.38
C PRO A 66 -8.70 6.75 -11.76
N VAL A 67 -9.42 7.84 -11.49
CA VAL A 67 -8.86 9.00 -10.75
C VAL A 67 -8.55 8.61 -9.30
N HIS A 68 -9.46 7.91 -8.62
CA HIS A 68 -9.23 7.37 -7.28
C HIS A 68 -8.01 6.45 -7.23
N VAL A 69 -7.86 5.55 -8.21
CA VAL A 69 -6.71 4.65 -8.31
C VAL A 69 -5.42 5.42 -8.52
N LEU A 70 -5.39 6.37 -9.46
CA LEU A 70 -4.19 7.16 -9.73
C LEU A 70 -3.77 7.96 -8.50
N LEU A 71 -4.74 8.60 -7.83
CA LEU A 71 -4.49 9.37 -6.61
C LEU A 71 -3.97 8.47 -5.49
N ALA A 72 -4.60 7.32 -5.25
CA ALA A 72 -4.16 6.35 -4.26
C ALA A 72 -2.73 5.88 -4.53
N LEU A 73 -2.40 5.51 -5.77
CA LEU A 73 -1.05 5.10 -6.17
C LEU A 73 -0.01 6.19 -5.90
N LEU A 74 -0.32 7.44 -6.22
CA LEU A 74 0.57 8.57 -5.95
C LEU A 74 0.76 8.80 -4.45
N VAL A 75 -0.32 8.76 -3.67
CA VAL A 75 -0.31 8.95 -2.21
C VAL A 75 0.55 7.89 -1.51
N VAL A 76 0.44 6.61 -1.90
CA VAL A 76 1.22 5.52 -1.28
C VAL A 76 2.49 5.15 -2.01
N PHE A 77 2.88 5.90 -3.06
CA PHE A 77 4.08 5.67 -3.85
C PHE A 77 5.34 5.38 -3.04
N PRO A 78 5.64 6.15 -1.96
CA PRO A 78 6.84 5.90 -1.16
C PRO A 78 6.92 4.48 -0.58
N LEU A 79 5.76 3.88 -0.26
CA LEU A 79 5.69 2.61 0.45
C LEU A 79 5.96 1.40 -0.43
N TYR A 80 5.69 1.46 -1.73
CA TYR A 80 5.94 0.32 -2.62
C TYR A 80 7.24 0.43 -3.42
N THR A 81 7.80 1.62 -3.61
CA THR A 81 9.05 1.81 -4.38
C THR A 81 10.33 1.71 -3.56
N ARG A 82 10.28 2.01 -2.26
CA ARG A 82 11.48 2.07 -1.42
C ARG A 82 11.71 0.80 -0.62
N ARG A 83 12.90 0.21 -0.76
CA ARG A 83 13.41 -0.96 0.01
C ARG A 83 12.50 -2.21 -0.01
N ALA A 84 11.48 -2.23 -0.85
CA ALA A 84 10.61 -3.39 -1.01
C ALA A 84 11.30 -4.44 -1.88
N ALA A 85 11.28 -5.70 -1.45
CA ALA A 85 11.55 -6.80 -2.36
C ALA A 85 10.55 -6.75 -3.54
N PRO A 86 10.92 -7.15 -4.77
CA PRO A 86 10.04 -7.04 -5.94
C PRO A 86 8.64 -7.63 -5.72
N ALA A 87 8.54 -8.78 -5.05
CA ALA A 87 7.25 -9.39 -4.71
C ALA A 87 6.39 -8.51 -3.79
N ARG A 88 6.99 -7.84 -2.80
CA ARG A 88 6.29 -6.92 -1.90
C ARG A 88 5.84 -5.66 -2.63
N MET A 89 6.68 -5.12 -3.51
CA MET A 89 6.34 -3.98 -4.37
C MET A 89 5.12 -4.31 -5.24
N ILE A 90 5.14 -5.44 -5.96
CA ILE A 90 4.03 -5.87 -6.83
C ILE A 90 2.75 -6.04 -6.02
N ARG A 91 2.83 -6.70 -4.85
CA ARG A 91 1.66 -6.89 -3.97
C ARG A 91 1.09 -5.56 -3.50
N ARG A 92 1.93 -4.62 -3.05
CA ARG A 92 1.51 -3.29 -2.58
C ARG A 92 0.89 -2.46 -3.70
N PHE A 93 1.51 -2.50 -4.90
CA PHE A 93 0.98 -1.85 -6.09
C PHE A 93 -0.39 -2.42 -6.46
N ALA A 94 -0.53 -3.75 -6.55
CA ALA A 94 -1.80 -4.39 -6.86
C ALA A 94 -2.88 -4.03 -5.84
N LEU A 95 -2.55 -4.04 -4.55
CA LEU A 95 -3.48 -3.66 -3.49
C LEU A 95 -3.93 -2.18 -3.63
N ALA A 96 -2.99 -1.27 -3.87
CA ALA A 96 -3.29 0.15 -4.08
C ALA A 96 -4.12 0.41 -5.34
N SER A 97 -3.99 -0.42 -6.37
CA SER A 97 -4.79 -0.32 -7.59
C SER A 97 -6.20 -0.91 -7.46
N ILE A 98 -6.37 -1.96 -6.65
CA ILE A 98 -7.63 -2.71 -6.57
C ILE A 98 -8.53 -2.20 -5.44
N ALA A 99 -7.97 -1.89 -4.27
CA ALA A 99 -8.76 -1.50 -3.11
C ALA A 99 -9.68 -0.29 -3.34
N PRO A 100 -9.31 0.76 -4.11
CA PRO A 100 -10.23 1.85 -4.44
C PRO A 100 -11.46 1.42 -5.25
N PHE A 101 -11.38 0.35 -6.05
CA PHE A 101 -12.57 -0.19 -6.73
C PHE A 101 -13.43 -1.03 -5.80
N LEU A 102 -12.80 -1.74 -4.85
CA LEU A 102 -13.52 -2.66 -3.98
C LEU A 102 -14.41 -1.93 -2.98
N ILE A 103 -14.01 -0.74 -2.53
CA ILE A 103 -14.85 0.06 -1.63
C ILE A 103 -16.17 0.46 -2.30
N ASP A 104 -16.13 0.88 -3.58
CA ASP A 104 -17.32 1.24 -4.37
C ASP A 104 -18.31 0.07 -4.61
N LEU A 105 -17.91 -1.18 -4.35
CA LEU A 105 -18.84 -2.31 -4.44
C LEU A 105 -19.97 -2.22 -3.40
N ASP A 106 -19.76 -1.46 -2.32
CA ASP A 106 -20.80 -1.18 -1.33
C ASP A 106 -21.99 -0.41 -1.93
N HIS A 107 -21.81 0.35 -3.01
CA HIS A 107 -22.89 1.04 -3.71
C HIS A 107 -23.89 0.07 -4.34
N PHE A 108 -23.42 -1.03 -4.92
CA PHE A 108 -24.30 -2.06 -5.48
C PHE A 108 -25.04 -2.83 -4.39
N ILE A 109 -24.38 -3.06 -3.25
CA ILE A 109 -25.01 -3.67 -2.07
C ILE A 109 -26.09 -2.73 -1.51
N ALA A 110 -25.78 -1.44 -1.33
CA ALA A 110 -26.71 -0.43 -0.83
C ALA A 110 -27.89 -0.21 -1.79
N ALA A 111 -27.64 -0.29 -3.11
CA ALA A 111 -28.69 -0.23 -4.12
C ALA A 111 -29.56 -1.48 -4.18
N GLY A 112 -29.11 -2.61 -3.58
CA GLY A 112 -29.75 -3.91 -3.74
C GLY A 112 -29.80 -4.37 -5.21
N SER A 113 -28.87 -3.91 -6.05
CA SER A 113 -28.90 -4.10 -7.51
C SER A 113 -27.51 -4.03 -8.12
N LEU A 114 -27.27 -4.77 -9.21
CA LEU A 114 -26.07 -4.66 -10.06
C LEU A 114 -26.19 -3.56 -11.14
N SER A 115 -27.29 -2.80 -11.14
CA SER A 115 -27.48 -1.67 -12.05
C SER A 115 -26.54 -0.52 -11.70
N LEU A 116 -25.70 -0.12 -12.67
CA LEU A 116 -24.81 1.03 -12.52
C LEU A 116 -25.58 2.32 -12.18
N TYR A 117 -26.74 2.52 -12.82
CA TYR A 117 -27.59 3.67 -12.55
C TYR A 117 -28.04 3.67 -11.08
N SER A 118 -28.52 2.54 -10.56
CA SER A 118 -28.96 2.43 -9.17
C SER A 118 -27.82 2.63 -8.16
N ALA A 119 -26.63 2.06 -8.45
CA ALA A 119 -25.45 2.21 -7.60
C ALA A 119 -24.94 3.66 -7.53
N THR A 120 -25.08 4.43 -8.61
CA THR A 120 -24.59 5.81 -8.70
C THR A 120 -25.62 6.88 -8.33
N THR A 121 -26.88 6.51 -8.06
CA THR A 121 -28.00 7.44 -7.76
C THR A 121 -28.66 7.18 -6.41
N LEU A 122 -27.90 6.65 -5.44
CA LEU A 122 -28.38 6.35 -4.09
C LEU A 122 -28.98 7.59 -3.41
N ALA A 123 -30.25 7.49 -3.01
CA ALA A 123 -30.98 8.58 -2.35
C ALA A 123 -30.42 8.91 -0.95
N SER A 124 -29.85 7.92 -0.26
CA SER A 124 -29.28 8.07 1.08
C SER A 124 -27.86 8.66 1.08
N GLY A 125 -27.31 8.98 -0.08
CA GLY A 125 -25.88 9.28 -0.23
C GLY A 125 -25.01 8.02 -0.18
N ARG A 126 -23.72 8.21 0.08
CA ARG A 126 -22.71 7.15 0.06
C ARG A 126 -22.84 6.20 1.25
N PRO A 127 -22.56 4.89 1.07
CA PRO A 127 -22.75 3.91 2.11
C PRO A 127 -21.68 3.99 3.22
N ALA A 128 -21.87 3.21 4.29
CA ALA A 128 -21.05 3.31 5.51
C ALA A 128 -19.57 2.93 5.31
N ALA A 129 -19.21 2.19 4.26
CA ALA A 129 -17.80 1.88 3.98
C ALA A 129 -17.02 3.15 3.60
N HIS A 130 -17.72 4.20 3.13
CA HIS A 130 -17.17 5.52 2.85
C HIS A 130 -16.95 6.37 4.11
N SER A 131 -16.31 5.77 5.12
CA SER A 131 -15.98 6.41 6.40
C SER A 131 -14.50 6.25 6.73
N LEU A 132 -13.91 7.24 7.39
CA LEU A 132 -12.53 7.14 7.86
C LEU A 132 -12.37 6.02 8.90
N ALA A 133 -13.42 5.72 9.67
CA ALA A 133 -13.44 4.61 10.61
C ALA A 133 -13.30 3.25 9.90
N PHE A 134 -14.01 3.05 8.79
CA PHE A 134 -13.88 1.84 7.98
C PHE A 134 -12.47 1.70 7.39
N ALA A 135 -11.94 2.77 6.80
CA ALA A 135 -10.57 2.80 6.28
C ALA A 135 -9.54 2.46 7.36
N LEU A 136 -9.67 3.06 8.55
CA LEU A 136 -8.78 2.81 9.69
C LEU A 136 -8.90 1.36 10.19
N GLY A 137 -10.12 0.83 10.29
CA GLY A 137 -10.38 -0.55 10.69
C GLY A 137 -9.73 -1.56 9.75
N LEU A 138 -9.88 -1.40 8.44
CA LEU A 138 -9.22 -2.27 7.46
C LEU A 138 -7.69 -2.14 7.49
N GLY A 139 -7.16 -0.92 7.62
CA GLY A 139 -5.73 -0.69 7.81
C GLY A 139 -5.17 -1.38 9.06
N LEU A 140 -5.90 -1.30 10.18
CA LEU A 140 -5.55 -1.99 11.42
C LEU A 140 -5.56 -3.50 11.24
N ILE A 141 -6.59 -4.05 10.59
CA ILE A 141 -6.68 -5.48 10.27
C ILE A 141 -5.47 -5.92 9.42
N ALA A 142 -5.15 -5.18 8.36
CA ALA A 142 -3.98 -5.48 7.52
C ALA A 142 -2.67 -5.42 8.32
N TYR A 143 -2.52 -4.46 9.23
CA TYR A 143 -1.38 -4.42 10.15
C TYR A 143 -1.32 -5.65 11.05
N LEU A 144 -2.45 -6.06 11.65
CA LEU A 144 -2.49 -7.23 12.54
C LEU A 144 -2.14 -8.54 11.81
N PHE A 145 -2.54 -8.70 10.54
CA PHE A 145 -2.21 -9.88 9.76
C PHE A 145 -0.76 -9.90 9.26
N THR A 146 -0.23 -8.75 8.85
CA THR A 146 1.10 -8.66 8.24
C THR A 146 2.22 -8.36 9.24
N GLN A 147 1.86 -7.80 10.40
CA GLN A 147 2.76 -7.20 11.38
C GLN A 147 3.70 -6.13 10.76
N ASP A 148 3.29 -5.52 9.65
CA ASP A 148 4.02 -4.47 8.92
C ASP A 148 3.17 -3.19 8.92
N ILE A 149 3.61 -2.18 9.66
CA ILE A 149 2.91 -0.88 9.74
C ILE A 149 2.76 -0.23 8.36
N GLY A 150 3.69 -0.48 7.43
CA GLY A 150 3.61 0.02 6.08
C GLY A 150 2.52 -0.64 5.25
N ASP A 151 2.23 -1.94 5.46
CA ASP A 151 1.11 -2.62 4.81
C ASP A 151 -0.23 -2.13 5.39
N GLY A 152 -0.33 -1.98 6.71
CA GLY A 152 -1.53 -1.46 7.35
C GLY A 152 -1.83 -0.02 6.97
N TYR A 153 -0.81 0.85 7.01
CA TYR A 153 -0.95 2.24 6.59
C TYR A 153 -1.23 2.36 5.09
N LEU A 154 -0.66 1.49 4.24
CA LEU A 154 -0.97 1.50 2.81
C LEU A 154 -2.46 1.27 2.58
N LEU A 155 -3.05 0.24 3.20
CA LEU A 155 -4.48 -0.03 3.01
C LEU A 155 -5.33 1.11 3.57
N PHE A 156 -4.98 1.63 4.76
CA PHE A 156 -5.64 2.81 5.32
C PHE A 156 -5.58 4.00 4.37
N ALA A 157 -4.39 4.39 3.90
CA ALA A 157 -4.19 5.60 3.09
C ALA A 157 -4.85 5.50 1.72
N VAL A 158 -4.87 4.30 1.12
CA VAL A 158 -5.59 4.05 -0.14
C VAL A 158 -7.09 4.28 0.02
N LEU A 159 -7.70 3.72 1.07
CA LEU A 159 -9.13 3.87 1.33
C LEU A 159 -9.47 5.28 1.84
N ALA A 160 -8.64 5.85 2.71
CA ALA A 160 -8.81 7.21 3.20
C ALA A 160 -8.69 8.23 2.05
N SER A 161 -7.76 8.03 1.11
CA SER A 161 -7.65 8.87 -0.08
C SER A 161 -8.95 8.88 -0.88
N HIS A 162 -9.56 7.71 -1.07
CA HIS A 162 -10.85 7.58 -1.75
C HIS A 162 -11.96 8.33 -1.01
N VAL A 163 -12.12 8.03 0.28
CA VAL A 163 -13.15 8.62 1.15
C VAL A 163 -13.02 10.15 1.28
N VAL A 164 -11.80 10.68 1.36
CA VAL A 164 -11.55 12.13 1.42
C VAL A 164 -11.92 12.81 0.10
N ARG A 165 -11.59 12.21 -1.05
CA ARG A 165 -12.00 12.75 -2.36
C ARG A 165 -13.51 12.77 -2.49
N ASP A 166 -14.18 11.69 -2.13
CA ASP A 166 -15.63 11.65 -2.21
C ASP A 166 -16.28 12.67 -1.29
N ALA A 167 -15.72 12.86 -0.09
CA ALA A 167 -16.20 13.85 0.83
C ALA A 167 -15.97 15.29 0.35
N SER A 168 -15.05 15.57 -0.58
CA SER A 168 -14.91 16.93 -1.13
C SER A 168 -16.03 17.29 -2.11
N VAL A 169 -16.70 16.29 -2.68
CA VAL A 169 -17.84 16.46 -3.60
C VAL A 169 -19.17 16.42 -2.84
N GLY A 170 -19.16 15.75 -1.70
CA GLY A 170 -20.28 15.64 -0.76
C GLY A 170 -21.04 14.33 -0.88
N GLY A 171 -22.14 14.23 -0.14
CA GLY A 171 -22.94 13.00 -0.08
C GLY A 171 -22.28 11.88 0.71
N THR A 172 -21.32 12.18 1.59
CA THR A 172 -20.64 11.24 2.49
C THR A 172 -21.08 11.42 3.95
N PRO A 173 -22.37 11.18 4.29
CA PRO A 173 -22.90 11.48 5.62
C PRO A 173 -22.20 10.73 6.75
N PHE A 174 -21.40 9.71 6.44
CA PHE A 174 -20.63 8.89 7.39
C PHE A 174 -19.13 9.16 7.36
N PHE A 175 -18.66 10.24 6.70
CA PHE A 175 -17.23 10.53 6.56
C PHE A 175 -16.47 10.48 7.91
N LEU A 176 -17.04 11.12 8.94
CA LEU A 176 -16.53 11.14 10.33
C LEU A 176 -17.32 10.22 11.26
N TRP A 177 -17.92 9.12 10.77
CA TRP A 177 -18.73 8.22 11.60
C TRP A 177 -18.06 7.94 12.96
N PRO A 178 -18.78 8.12 14.09
CA PRO A 178 -20.24 8.22 14.22
C PRO A 178 -20.84 9.63 14.01
N PHE A 179 -20.06 10.64 13.62
CA PHE A 179 -20.56 11.98 13.34
C PHE A 179 -20.96 12.16 11.87
N SER A 180 -22.02 12.92 11.64
CA SER A 180 -22.44 13.31 10.29
C SER A 180 -21.67 14.51 9.78
N PHE A 181 -21.26 14.44 8.51
CA PHE A 181 -20.49 15.46 7.85
C PHE A 181 -20.82 15.44 6.36
N ASP A 182 -21.20 16.58 5.79
CA ASP A 182 -21.77 16.60 4.44
C ASP A 182 -20.72 16.78 3.35
N GLN A 183 -19.76 17.70 3.54
CA GLN A 183 -18.78 18.03 2.50
C GLN A 183 -17.51 18.68 3.07
N LEU A 184 -16.34 18.26 2.57
CA LEU A 184 -15.04 18.87 2.89
C LEU A 184 -14.83 20.11 2.04
N SER A 185 -14.27 21.15 2.66
CA SER A 185 -13.77 22.29 1.88
C SER A 185 -12.57 21.86 1.03
N LEU A 186 -12.42 22.49 -0.14
CA LEU A 186 -11.33 22.20 -1.07
C LEU A 186 -9.93 22.29 -0.42
N PRO A 187 -9.62 23.28 0.43
CA PRO A 187 -8.33 23.31 1.12
C PRO A 187 -8.11 22.10 2.04
N VAL A 188 -9.15 21.62 2.74
CA VAL A 188 -9.04 20.46 3.63
C VAL A 188 -8.81 19.18 2.82
N TYR A 189 -9.49 19.02 1.69
CA TYR A 189 -9.24 17.92 0.75
C TYR A 189 -7.77 17.87 0.32
N TYR A 190 -7.20 19.00 -0.10
CA TYR A 190 -5.81 19.13 -0.56
C TYR A 190 -4.82 18.80 0.55
N VAL A 191 -5.02 19.41 1.72
CA VAL A 191 -4.19 19.17 2.89
C VAL A 191 -4.27 17.71 3.35
N ALA A 192 -5.45 17.08 3.32
CA ALA A 192 -5.62 15.69 3.71
C ALA A 192 -4.83 14.74 2.80
N GLN A 193 -4.92 14.88 1.47
CA GLN A 193 -4.18 14.03 0.54
C GLN A 193 -2.66 14.19 0.68
N LEU A 194 -2.20 15.43 0.83
CA LEU A 194 -0.78 15.71 1.04
C LEU A 194 -0.28 15.12 2.37
N ASN A 195 -1.09 15.19 3.43
CA ASN A 195 -0.75 14.56 4.71
C ASN A 195 -0.65 13.03 4.57
N LEU A 196 -1.58 12.39 3.85
CA LEU A 196 -1.51 10.94 3.61
C LEU A 196 -0.20 10.55 2.91
N PHE A 197 0.21 11.32 1.90
CA PHE A 197 1.48 11.15 1.19
C PHE A 197 2.68 11.39 2.11
N CYS A 198 2.69 12.47 2.89
CA CYS A 198 3.78 12.80 3.80
C CYS A 198 4.01 11.71 4.85
N ILE A 199 2.94 11.14 5.41
CA ILE A 199 3.07 10.03 6.36
C ILE A 199 3.54 8.75 5.64
N ALA A 200 3.04 8.45 4.43
CA ALA A 200 3.55 7.33 3.62
C ALA A 200 5.06 7.45 3.38
N GLN A 201 5.52 8.66 3.07
CA GLN A 201 6.93 8.99 2.95
C GLN A 201 7.65 8.76 4.29
N ILE A 202 7.21 9.32 5.41
CA ILE A 202 7.87 9.11 6.71
C ILE A 202 8.02 7.60 7.02
N LEU A 203 6.95 6.82 6.86
CA LEU A 203 6.94 5.38 7.10
C LEU A 203 7.89 4.62 6.15
N ALA A 204 7.97 5.00 4.87
CA ALA A 204 8.91 4.41 3.92
C ALA A 204 10.40 4.63 4.31
N TRP A 205 10.67 5.65 5.13
CA TRP A 205 12.00 6.01 5.58
C TRP A 205 12.33 5.51 6.99
N MET A 206 11.32 5.15 7.77
CA MET A 206 11.54 4.49 9.05
C MET A 206 12.38 3.23 8.81
N PRO A 207 13.42 2.99 9.63
CA PRO A 207 14.07 1.68 9.65
C PRO A 207 12.96 0.65 9.85
N ALA A 208 12.97 -0.44 9.08
CA ALA A 208 12.15 -1.59 9.40
C ALA A 208 12.50 -1.92 10.85
N ARG A 209 11.62 -1.58 11.79
CA ARG A 209 11.80 -1.98 13.17
C ARG A 209 11.72 -3.47 13.08
N GLY A 210 12.88 -4.13 13.10
CA GLY A 210 12.94 -5.56 13.26
C GLY A 210 12.13 -5.79 14.51
N VAL A 211 10.90 -6.31 14.34
CA VAL A 211 10.18 -6.99 15.39
C VAL A 211 11.24 -7.89 15.94
N LEU A 212 11.73 -7.51 17.14
CA LEU A 212 12.78 -8.17 17.90
C LEU A 212 12.65 -9.62 17.52
N THR A 213 13.55 -10.10 16.65
CA THR A 213 13.49 -11.47 16.13
C THR A 213 13.54 -12.26 17.40
N ARG A 214 12.35 -12.71 17.84
CA ARG A 214 12.09 -13.22 19.18
C ARG A 214 13.14 -14.26 19.34
N SER A 215 14.18 -13.91 20.10
CA SER A 215 15.49 -14.53 19.96
C SER A 215 15.18 -16.00 19.94
N ARG A 216 15.29 -16.61 18.75
CA ARG A 216 15.32 -18.05 18.62
C ARG A 216 16.67 -18.31 19.22
N ARG A 217 16.70 -18.27 20.56
CA ARG A 217 17.74 -18.75 21.42
C ARG A 217 17.79 -20.16 20.90
N MET A 218 18.72 -20.38 19.98
CA MET A 218 19.17 -21.70 19.68
C MET A 218 19.56 -22.16 21.07
N THR A 219 18.68 -22.95 21.69
CA THR A 219 19.09 -24.02 22.56
C THR A 219 20.02 -24.84 21.69
N VAL A 220 21.27 -24.34 21.57
CA VAL A 220 22.43 -25.14 21.29
C VAL A 220 22.31 -26.20 22.36
N LYS A 221 21.85 -27.40 21.98
CA LYS A 221 21.88 -28.55 22.86
C LYS A 221 23.33 -28.60 23.37
N PRO A 222 23.57 -28.45 24.68
CA PRO A 222 24.90 -28.64 25.23
C PRO A 222 25.17 -30.14 25.14
N GLY A 223 25.73 -30.58 24.00
CA GLY A 223 25.94 -32.00 23.74
C GLY A 223 26.92 -32.34 22.63
N ALA A 224 27.26 -31.40 21.74
CA ALA A 224 28.21 -31.68 20.65
C ALA A 224 29.67 -31.30 20.95
N ALA A 225 29.95 -30.64 22.09
CA ALA A 225 31.31 -30.26 22.46
C ALA A 225 32.13 -31.41 23.11
N THR A 226 31.51 -32.54 23.43
CA THR A 226 32.17 -33.62 24.18
C THR A 226 32.77 -34.72 23.30
N LEU A 227 32.51 -34.73 21.99
CA LEU A 227 32.95 -35.83 21.09
C LEU A 227 34.22 -35.54 20.29
N ALA A 228 34.70 -34.29 20.26
CA ALA A 228 35.95 -33.96 19.56
C ALA A 228 37.22 -34.19 20.41
N LYS A 229 37.08 -34.47 21.72
CA LYS A 229 38.23 -34.68 22.62
C LYS A 229 38.64 -36.15 22.81
N SER A 230 37.88 -37.12 22.29
CA SER A 230 38.21 -38.55 22.44
C SER A 230 39.01 -39.16 21.28
N GLN A 231 39.27 -38.43 20.19
CA GLN A 231 40.04 -38.95 19.04
C GLN A 231 41.50 -38.49 18.99
N GLN A 232 41.97 -37.67 19.94
CA GLN A 232 43.37 -37.19 19.97
C GLN A 232 44.32 -37.98 20.89
N MET A 233 43.88 -39.10 21.50
CA MET A 233 44.72 -39.90 22.43
C MET A 233 45.10 -41.30 21.93
N ALA A 234 45.27 -41.50 20.62
CA ALA A 234 45.70 -42.80 20.08
C ALA A 234 46.76 -42.69 18.98
N VAL A 235 47.88 -42.04 19.26
CA VAL A 235 49.13 -42.29 18.51
C VAL A 235 50.29 -42.38 19.51
N LYS A 236 50.57 -43.60 19.95
CA LYS A 236 51.84 -43.96 20.60
C LYS A 236 52.84 -44.28 19.48
N PRO A 237 54.00 -43.62 19.41
CA PRO A 237 55.09 -44.09 18.57
C PRO A 237 55.79 -45.27 19.24
N SER A 238 55.84 -46.41 18.55
CA SER A 238 56.74 -47.52 18.89
C SER A 238 58.15 -47.16 18.44
N ALA A 239 59.06 -47.05 19.39
CA ALA A 239 60.50 -47.12 19.15
C ALA A 239 60.88 -48.60 18.99
N GLY A 240 61.68 -48.90 17.96
CA GLY A 240 62.21 -50.22 17.62
C GLY A 240 62.71 -50.22 16.19
#